data_AF-A0A524P0T9-F1
#
_entry.id   AF-A0A524P0T9-F1
#
_cell.length_a   1.000
_cell.length_b   1.000
_cell.length_c   1.000
_cell.angle_alpha   90.00
_cell.angle_beta   90.00
_cell.angle_gamma   90.00
#
_symmetry.space_group_name_H-M   'P 1'
#
loop_
_entity.id
_entity.type
_entity.pdbx_description
1 polymer ?
#
loop_
_entity_poly.entity_id
_entity_poly.type
_entity_poly.pdbx_seq_one_letter_code
_entity_poly.pdbx_strand_id
1 'polypeptide(L)'
;VVGGGLEGIEALGEVLRRFRGCRQIRVELVEASARLLPEGPAAVDSALRRHVETMPVTVHTSARVAKVTPRSVVLASGRRLRSDLTIWTGGARPAALLLASGLAESSQTWSPVQPTLFSRAYDNVLVAGDAAAFPTPLPKQAYHAIDMGRCAASNVLRRLQGKSAQQFQPSPKPMLLAFGDIDTYLVSGARVIASPLLAAAKEAVFQATMLGLDPPHGLGAIGRLQERGGSGLARLFAVGDEPWTDLARTLSVRIDAS
;
A
#
# COMPACT_ATOMS: atom_id res chain seq x y z
N VAL A 1 -6.09 11.79 -9.72
CA VAL A 1 -6.02 10.67 -8.75
C VAL A 1 -7.04 10.93 -7.67
N VAL A 2 -7.92 9.97 -7.37
CA VAL A 2 -8.94 10.10 -6.32
C VAL A 2 -8.57 9.18 -5.17
N GLY A 3 -8.38 9.72 -3.97
CA GLY A 3 -7.83 9.06 -2.79
C GLY A 3 -6.38 9.52 -2.57
N GLY A 4 -6.12 10.15 -1.43
CA GLY A 4 -4.81 10.58 -0.94
C GLY A 4 -4.21 9.62 0.09
N GLY A 5 -4.72 8.39 0.19
CA GLY A 5 -4.11 7.31 0.99
C GLY A 5 -2.89 6.70 0.29
N LEU A 6 -2.36 5.61 0.87
CA LEU A 6 -1.13 4.93 0.43
C LEU A 6 -1.06 4.76 -1.11
N GLU A 7 -2.02 4.02 -1.67
CA GLU A 7 -2.07 3.71 -3.11
C GLU A 7 -2.11 4.95 -4.00
N GLY A 8 -2.89 5.96 -3.60
CA GLY A 8 -3.03 7.21 -4.36
C GLY A 8 -1.75 8.03 -4.37
N ILE A 9 -1.02 8.05 -3.26
CA ILE A 9 0.28 8.72 -3.16
C ILE A 9 1.33 7.98 -3.99
N GLU A 10 1.41 6.65 -3.94
CA GLU A 10 2.36 5.90 -4.77
C GLU A 10 2.06 6.08 -6.26
N ALA A 11 0.78 5.99 -6.64
CA ALA A 11 0.34 6.23 -8.01
C ALA A 11 0.66 7.66 -8.49
N LEU A 12 0.43 8.66 -7.64
CA LEU A 12 0.81 10.04 -7.95
C LEU A 12 2.32 10.18 -8.15
N GLY A 13 3.13 9.63 -7.25
CA GLY A 13 4.57 9.67 -7.34
C GLY A 13 5.09 9.03 -8.64
N GLU A 14 4.55 7.88 -9.03
CA GLU A 14 4.92 7.21 -10.29
C GLU A 14 4.50 8.00 -11.54
N VAL A 15 3.32 8.62 -11.53
CA VAL A 15 2.89 9.53 -12.61
C VAL A 15 3.86 10.70 -12.73
N LEU A 16 4.22 11.34 -11.61
CA LEU A 16 5.14 12.48 -11.59
C LEU A 16 6.55 12.09 -12.04
N ARG A 17 7.03 10.91 -11.63
CA ARG A 17 8.28 10.35 -12.11
C ARG A 17 8.27 10.13 -13.62
N ARG A 18 7.22 9.48 -14.14
CA ARG A 18 7.12 9.11 -15.57
C ARG A 18 7.03 10.33 -16.50
N PHE A 19 6.38 11.40 -16.03
CA PHE A 19 6.15 12.64 -16.78
C PHE A 19 7.02 13.81 -16.30
N ARG A 20 8.12 13.51 -15.61
CA ARG A 20 9.08 14.52 -15.13
C ARG A 20 9.57 15.35 -16.33
N GLY A 21 9.46 16.68 -16.22
CA GLY A 21 9.82 17.62 -17.29
C GLY A 21 8.73 17.88 -18.34
N CYS A 22 7.63 17.11 -18.35
CA CYS A 22 6.49 17.37 -19.23
C CYS A 22 5.59 18.46 -18.64
N ARG A 23 5.63 19.68 -19.18
CA ARG A 23 4.77 20.79 -18.71
C ARG A 23 3.29 20.71 -19.12
N GLN A 24 2.93 19.71 -19.93
CA GLN A 24 1.59 19.56 -20.49
C GLN A 24 0.66 18.69 -19.61
N ILE A 25 1.21 17.97 -18.62
CA ILE A 25 0.39 17.21 -17.68
C ILE A 25 -0.12 18.13 -16.58
N ARG A 26 -1.39 17.97 -16.20
CA ARG A 26 -1.98 18.53 -14.98
C ARG A 26 -2.57 17.39 -14.19
N VAL A 27 -2.26 17.33 -12.90
CA VAL A 27 -2.76 16.28 -12.02
C VAL A 27 -3.62 16.90 -10.93
N GLU A 28 -4.87 16.45 -10.83
CA GLU A 28 -5.75 16.76 -9.71
C GLU A 28 -5.69 15.59 -8.73
N LEU A 29 -5.23 15.81 -7.49
CA LEU A 29 -5.32 14.86 -6.39
C LEU A 29 -6.50 15.23 -5.50
N VAL A 30 -7.46 14.33 -5.31
CA VAL A 30 -8.67 14.58 -4.51
C VAL A 30 -8.71 13.63 -3.33
N GLU A 31 -8.81 14.15 -2.12
CA GLU A 31 -8.89 13.38 -0.87
C GLU A 31 -10.07 13.87 -0.01
N ALA A 32 -10.85 12.92 0.50
CA ALA A 32 -12.03 13.19 1.30
C ALA A 32 -11.68 13.75 2.69
N SER A 33 -10.55 13.34 3.24
CA SER A 33 -10.01 13.74 4.54
C SER A 33 -9.27 15.08 4.45
N ALA A 34 -8.99 15.68 5.60
CA ALA A 34 -8.27 16.95 5.66
C ALA A 34 -6.78 16.84 5.29
N ARG A 35 -6.18 15.64 5.42
CA ARG A 35 -4.75 15.36 5.21
C ARG A 35 -4.55 14.27 4.18
N LEU A 36 -3.41 14.30 3.48
CA LEU A 36 -2.89 13.16 2.75
C LEU A 36 -2.40 12.12 3.74
N LEU A 37 -2.46 10.84 3.33
CA LEU A 37 -2.13 9.68 4.15
C LEU A 37 -2.73 9.79 5.57
N PRO A 38 -4.07 9.86 5.70
CA PRO A 38 -4.72 10.18 6.98
C PRO A 38 -4.40 9.19 8.11
N GLU A 39 -4.15 7.93 7.76
CA GLU A 39 -3.74 6.83 8.64
C GLU A 39 -2.27 6.94 9.11
N GLY A 40 -1.48 7.85 8.52
CA GLY A 40 -0.07 8.03 8.80
C GLY A 40 0.26 9.29 9.63
N PRO A 41 1.52 9.42 10.08
CA PRO A 41 1.99 10.59 10.81
C PRO A 41 1.83 11.88 9.99
N ALA A 42 1.45 12.99 10.65
CA ALA A 42 1.25 14.30 10.01
C ALA A 42 2.50 14.83 9.29
N ALA A 43 3.68 14.48 9.79
CA ALA A 43 4.97 14.74 9.14
C ALA A 43 5.02 14.28 7.67
N VAL A 44 4.38 13.15 7.33
CA VAL A 44 4.36 12.63 5.96
C VAL A 44 3.47 13.49 5.05
N ASP A 45 2.29 13.92 5.52
CA ASP A 45 1.42 14.85 4.77
C ASP A 45 2.16 16.16 4.45
N SER A 46 2.80 16.76 5.47
CA SER A 46 3.58 17.99 5.30
C SER A 46 4.75 17.81 4.32
N ALA A 47 5.45 16.68 4.37
CA ALA A 47 6.51 16.37 3.42
C ALA A 47 5.98 16.21 1.98
N LEU A 48 4.92 15.43 1.79
CA LEU A 48 4.29 15.23 0.48
C LEU A 48 3.80 16.54 -0.13
N ARG A 49 3.17 17.41 0.68
CA ARG A 49 2.71 18.74 0.24
C ARG A 49 3.85 19.62 -0.27
N ARG A 50 4.97 19.67 0.46
CA ARG A 50 6.17 20.40 0.04
C ARG A 50 6.73 19.88 -1.29
N HIS A 51 6.70 18.57 -1.52
CA HIS A 51 7.13 18.04 -2.83
C HIS A 51 6.22 18.51 -3.95
N VAL A 52 4.90 18.44 -3.77
CA VAL A 52 3.95 18.73 -4.86
C VAL A 52 3.74 20.22 -5.13
N GLU A 53 4.12 21.12 -4.22
CA GLU A 53 4.02 22.59 -4.38
C GLU A 53 4.67 23.13 -5.65
N THR A 54 5.77 22.51 -6.09
CA THR A 54 6.53 22.92 -7.29
C THR A 54 6.20 22.08 -8.53
N MET A 55 5.23 21.17 -8.40
CA MET A 55 4.86 20.19 -9.42
C MET A 55 3.52 20.56 -10.06
N PRO A 56 3.15 20.00 -11.23
CA PRO A 56 1.88 20.29 -11.88
C PRO A 56 0.70 19.57 -11.21
N VAL A 57 0.63 19.61 -9.88
CA VAL A 57 -0.36 18.94 -9.05
C VAL A 57 -1.19 19.98 -8.30
N THR A 58 -2.51 19.84 -8.34
CA THR A 58 -3.41 20.56 -7.43
C THR A 58 -4.05 19.56 -6.47
N VAL A 59 -3.87 19.79 -5.17
CA VAL A 59 -4.39 18.93 -4.11
C VAL A 59 -5.69 19.51 -3.57
N HIS A 60 -6.76 18.72 -3.59
CA HIS A 60 -8.06 19.03 -3.01
C HIS A 60 -8.28 18.10 -1.81
N THR A 61 -8.05 18.59 -0.60
CA THR A 61 -8.44 17.89 0.63
C THR A 61 -9.81 18.35 1.13
N SER A 62 -10.38 17.60 2.07
CA SER A 62 -11.78 17.80 2.54
C SER A 62 -12.77 17.80 1.37
N ALA A 63 -12.44 17.08 0.29
CA ALA A 63 -13.13 17.11 -0.98
C ALA A 63 -13.59 15.70 -1.34
N ARG A 64 -14.90 15.43 -1.18
CA ARG A 64 -15.48 14.14 -1.56
C ARG A 64 -15.87 14.15 -3.03
N VAL A 65 -15.58 13.05 -3.72
CA VAL A 65 -16.12 12.81 -5.07
C VAL A 65 -17.56 12.33 -4.95
N ALA A 66 -18.47 12.98 -5.68
CA ALA A 66 -19.87 12.57 -5.78
C ALA A 66 -20.12 11.71 -7.02
N LYS A 67 -19.44 12.01 -8.14
CA LYS A 67 -19.62 11.29 -9.40
C LYS A 67 -18.36 11.36 -10.26
N VAL A 68 -18.02 10.23 -10.89
CA VAL A 68 -17.04 10.18 -11.98
C VAL A 68 -17.80 10.07 -13.31
N THR A 69 -17.35 10.81 -14.32
CA THR A 69 -17.86 10.78 -15.68
C THR A 69 -16.69 10.53 -16.65
N PRO A 70 -16.94 10.19 -17.92
CA PRO A 70 -15.85 9.92 -18.87
C PRO A 70 -14.82 11.05 -19.06
N ARG A 71 -15.17 12.31 -18.75
CA ARG A 71 -14.30 13.47 -18.94
C ARG A 71 -14.17 14.40 -17.73
N SER A 72 -14.72 14.01 -16.59
CA SER A 72 -14.68 14.84 -15.37
C SER A 72 -14.98 14.08 -14.09
N VAL A 73 -14.47 14.63 -12.99
CA VAL A 73 -14.82 14.25 -11.61
C VAL A 73 -15.66 15.38 -11.01
N VAL A 74 -16.84 15.06 -10.49
CA VAL A 74 -17.74 16.00 -9.82
C VAL A 74 -17.60 15.81 -8.31
N LEU A 75 -17.24 16.87 -7.61
CA LEU A 75 -17.13 16.89 -6.16
C LEU A 75 -18.51 17.08 -5.52
N ALA A 76 -18.65 16.68 -4.27
CA ALA A 76 -19.88 16.85 -3.49
C ALA A 76 -20.29 18.33 -3.31
N SER A 77 -19.33 19.25 -3.42
CA SER A 77 -19.60 20.70 -3.45
C SER A 77 -20.24 21.19 -4.76
N GLY A 78 -20.41 20.31 -5.76
CA GLY A 78 -20.87 20.66 -7.10
C GLY A 78 -19.75 21.09 -8.05
N ARG A 79 -18.54 21.37 -7.55
CA ARG A 79 -17.38 21.70 -8.38
C ARG A 79 -17.04 20.54 -9.32
N ARG A 80 -16.80 20.86 -10.59
CA ARG A 80 -16.38 19.90 -11.61
C ARG A 80 -14.91 20.08 -11.96
N LEU A 81 -14.15 18.99 -11.87
CA LEU A 81 -12.75 18.91 -12.27
C LEU A 81 -12.67 18.18 -13.61
N ARG A 82 -12.08 18.81 -14.64
CA ARG A 82 -11.84 18.14 -15.93
C ARG A 82 -10.83 17.02 -15.72
N SER A 83 -11.07 15.86 -16.32
CA SER A 83 -10.19 14.70 -16.24
C SER A 83 -10.28 13.89 -17.52
N ASP A 84 -9.19 13.78 -18.26
CA ASP A 84 -9.11 12.88 -19.42
C ASP A 84 -8.78 11.44 -18.99
N LEU A 85 -8.21 11.26 -17.79
CA LEU A 85 -7.97 9.97 -17.13
C LEU A 85 -8.22 10.10 -15.63
N THR A 86 -9.05 9.20 -15.08
CA THR A 86 -9.31 9.11 -13.63
C THR A 86 -8.74 7.80 -13.08
N ILE A 87 -7.84 7.92 -12.10
CA ILE A 87 -7.33 6.80 -11.29
C ILE A 87 -8.07 6.83 -9.96
N TRP A 88 -8.76 5.75 -9.60
CA TRP A 88 -9.51 5.61 -8.36
C TRP A 88 -8.77 4.75 -7.35
N THR A 89 -8.39 5.36 -6.23
CA THR A 89 -7.77 4.75 -5.03
C THR A 89 -8.50 5.22 -3.76
N GLY A 90 -9.78 5.57 -3.89
CA GLY A 90 -10.61 6.16 -2.82
C GLY A 90 -11.25 5.13 -1.87
N GLY A 91 -10.77 3.88 -1.90
CA GLY A 91 -11.28 2.77 -1.11
C GLY A 91 -11.75 1.58 -1.95
N ALA A 92 -11.65 0.39 -1.35
CA ALA A 92 -12.12 -0.86 -1.92
C ALA A 92 -13.55 -1.18 -1.46
N ARG A 93 -14.23 -2.02 -2.24
CA ARG A 93 -15.55 -2.56 -1.90
C ARG A 93 -15.45 -4.09 -1.76
N PRO A 94 -16.23 -4.72 -0.86
CA PRO A 94 -16.38 -6.16 -0.82
C PRO A 94 -16.73 -6.78 -2.17
N ALA A 95 -16.08 -7.90 -2.47
CA ALA A 95 -16.41 -8.69 -3.65
C ALA A 95 -17.86 -9.19 -3.56
N ALA A 96 -18.62 -9.08 -4.66
CA ALA A 96 -20.02 -9.49 -4.71
C ALA A 96 -20.22 -10.97 -4.31
N LEU A 97 -19.19 -11.80 -4.52
CA LEU A 97 -19.17 -13.20 -4.11
C LEU A 97 -19.41 -13.40 -2.61
N LEU A 98 -18.96 -12.48 -1.74
CA LEU A 98 -19.16 -12.62 -0.29
C LEU A 98 -20.64 -12.60 0.09
N LEU A 99 -21.42 -11.68 -0.48
CA LEU A 99 -22.86 -11.65 -0.28
C LEU A 99 -23.54 -12.85 -0.97
N ALA A 100 -23.19 -13.12 -2.23
CA ALA A 100 -23.82 -14.18 -3.02
C ALA A 100 -23.62 -15.59 -2.42
N SER A 101 -22.53 -15.79 -1.66
CA SER A 101 -22.23 -17.06 -0.97
C SER A 101 -22.75 -17.12 0.47
N GLY A 102 -23.46 -16.09 0.95
CA GLY A 102 -23.92 -16.02 2.34
C GLY A 102 -22.80 -15.78 3.38
N LEU A 103 -21.59 -15.45 2.93
CA LEU A 103 -20.45 -15.14 3.81
C LEU A 103 -20.51 -13.73 4.40
N ALA A 104 -21.26 -12.83 3.78
CA ALA A 104 -21.49 -11.47 4.27
C ALA A 104 -22.99 -11.14 4.32
N GLU A 105 -23.38 -10.33 5.29
CA GLU A 105 -24.76 -9.90 5.51
C GLU A 105 -25.26 -8.89 4.44
N SER A 106 -24.33 -8.20 3.78
CA SER A 106 -24.66 -7.20 2.76
C SER A 106 -23.54 -7.05 1.74
N SER A 107 -23.82 -6.33 0.65
CA SER A 107 -22.81 -6.05 -0.38
C SER A 107 -21.76 -5.02 0.05
N GLN A 108 -21.89 -4.47 1.26
CA GLN A 108 -21.02 -3.43 1.82
C GLN A 108 -20.20 -3.94 3.01
N THR A 109 -20.41 -5.18 3.44
CA THR A 109 -19.69 -5.79 4.56
C THR A 109 -18.72 -6.86 4.08
N TRP A 110 -17.55 -6.93 4.73
CA TRP A 110 -16.62 -8.04 4.58
C TRP A 110 -17.14 -9.25 5.38
N SER A 111 -16.64 -10.46 5.10
CA SER A 111 -17.10 -11.69 5.77
C SER A 111 -16.63 -11.72 7.23
N PRO A 112 -17.52 -11.70 8.23
CA PRO A 112 -17.11 -11.79 9.63
C PRO A 112 -16.43 -13.13 9.94
N VAL A 113 -15.29 -13.07 10.64
CA VAL A 113 -14.56 -14.28 11.06
C VAL A 113 -14.35 -14.34 12.57
N GLN A 114 -14.04 -15.54 13.05
CA GLN A 114 -13.49 -15.77 14.40
C GLN A 114 -11.98 -15.44 14.43
N PRO A 115 -11.35 -15.31 15.62
CA PRO A 115 -9.89 -15.17 15.71
C PRO A 115 -9.12 -16.31 15.03
N THR A 116 -9.75 -17.47 14.86
CA THR A 116 -9.22 -18.66 14.15
C THR A 116 -9.39 -18.59 12.63
N LEU A 117 -9.91 -17.49 12.09
CA LEU A 117 -10.23 -17.24 10.68
C LEU A 117 -11.37 -18.07 10.08
N PHE A 118 -12.04 -18.90 10.89
CA PHE A 118 -13.30 -19.51 10.48
C PHE A 118 -14.39 -18.47 10.28
N SER A 119 -15.19 -18.65 9.24
CA SER A 119 -16.38 -17.85 8.99
C SER A 119 -17.34 -17.95 10.17
N ARG A 120 -18.05 -16.87 10.46
CA ARG A 120 -19.17 -16.91 11.41
C ARG A 120 -20.45 -17.49 10.80
N ALA A 121 -20.52 -17.58 9.47
CA ALA A 121 -21.68 -18.14 8.76
C ALA A 121 -21.58 -19.66 8.58
N TYR A 122 -20.37 -20.19 8.39
CA TYR A 122 -20.14 -21.61 8.13
C TYR A 122 -18.92 -22.13 8.91
N ASP A 123 -19.08 -23.30 9.54
CA ASP A 123 -18.06 -23.92 10.40
C ASP A 123 -16.92 -24.60 9.61
N ASN A 124 -17.12 -24.82 8.32
CA ASN A 124 -16.18 -25.45 7.40
C ASN A 124 -15.54 -24.47 6.41
N VAL A 125 -15.79 -23.16 6.54
CA VAL A 125 -15.21 -22.13 5.66
C VAL A 125 -14.24 -21.27 6.45
N LEU A 126 -13.03 -21.06 5.92
CA LEU A 126 -12.09 -20.06 6.42
C LEU A 126 -12.00 -18.90 5.43
N VAL A 127 -11.89 -17.68 5.96
CA VAL A 127 -11.76 -16.46 5.16
C VAL A 127 -10.52 -15.69 5.61
N ALA A 128 -9.70 -15.26 4.66
CA ALA A 128 -8.43 -14.59 4.89
C ALA A 128 -8.28 -13.35 3.99
N GLY A 129 -7.28 -12.52 4.31
CA GLY A 129 -6.98 -11.31 3.55
C GLY A 129 -8.13 -10.32 3.54
N ASP A 130 -8.31 -9.63 2.41
CA ASP A 130 -9.23 -8.50 2.37
C ASP A 130 -10.70 -8.91 2.52
N ALA A 131 -11.03 -10.15 2.17
CA ALA A 131 -12.36 -10.70 2.33
C ALA A 131 -12.81 -10.83 3.80
N ALA A 132 -11.87 -10.90 4.75
CA ALA A 132 -12.17 -11.16 6.16
C ALA A 132 -12.42 -9.86 6.96
N ALA A 133 -13.56 -9.75 7.63
CA ALA A 133 -13.77 -8.86 8.75
C ALA A 133 -13.27 -9.54 10.04
N PHE A 134 -11.99 -9.32 10.35
CA PHE A 134 -11.39 -9.78 11.60
C PHE A 134 -11.99 -9.03 12.81
N PRO A 135 -12.15 -9.65 14.00
CA PRO A 135 -12.78 -9.00 15.15
C PRO A 135 -12.13 -7.68 15.56
N THR A 136 -10.80 -7.63 15.55
CA THR A 136 -10.05 -6.39 15.66
C THR A 136 -9.88 -5.81 14.25
N PRO A 137 -10.25 -4.54 14.00
CA PRO A 137 -10.04 -3.93 12.69
C PRO A 137 -8.56 -3.99 12.28
N LEU A 138 -8.29 -4.54 11.10
CA LEU A 138 -6.95 -4.63 10.52
C LEU A 138 -6.93 -3.90 9.17
N PRO A 139 -5.82 -3.21 8.84
CA PRO A 139 -5.67 -2.63 7.53
C PRO A 139 -5.65 -3.74 6.48
N LYS A 140 -6.29 -3.47 5.35
CA LYS A 140 -6.38 -4.37 4.21
C LYS A 140 -5.06 -4.35 3.45
N GLN A 141 -4.15 -5.25 3.83
CA GLN A 141 -2.75 -5.23 3.43
C GLN A 141 -2.27 -6.63 3.08
N ALA A 142 -1.42 -6.73 2.06
CA ALA A 142 -0.87 -8.00 1.57
C ALA A 142 -0.18 -8.81 2.66
N TYR A 143 0.58 -8.17 3.56
CA TYR A 143 1.28 -8.87 4.63
C TYR A 143 0.33 -9.53 5.64
N HIS A 144 -0.83 -8.91 5.93
CA HIS A 144 -1.86 -9.54 6.76
C HIS A 144 -2.52 -10.69 6.00
N ALA A 145 -2.80 -10.52 4.71
CA ALA A 145 -3.37 -11.59 3.89
C ALA A 145 -2.46 -12.84 3.86
N ILE A 146 -1.15 -12.65 3.70
CA ILE A 146 -0.17 -13.75 3.71
C ILE A 146 -0.16 -14.47 5.06
N ASP A 147 -0.08 -13.73 6.17
CA ASP A 147 -0.03 -14.35 7.50
C ASP A 147 -1.37 -15.01 7.87
N MET A 148 -2.50 -14.41 7.47
CA MET A 148 -3.82 -15.04 7.58
C MET A 148 -3.90 -16.33 6.75
N GLY A 149 -3.37 -16.34 5.53
CA GLY A 149 -3.32 -17.53 4.69
C GLY A 149 -2.54 -18.68 5.35
N ARG A 150 -1.38 -18.37 5.96
CA ARG A 150 -0.59 -19.36 6.74
C ARG A 150 -1.37 -19.91 7.94
N CYS A 151 -2.05 -19.04 8.69
CA CYS A 151 -2.88 -19.45 9.82
C CYS A 151 -4.06 -20.32 9.36
N ALA A 152 -4.75 -19.93 8.28
CA ALA A 152 -5.85 -20.69 7.71
C ALA A 152 -5.41 -22.08 7.25
N ALA A 153 -4.28 -22.18 6.53
CA ALA A 153 -3.72 -23.46 6.11
C ALA A 153 -3.38 -24.37 7.30
N SER A 154 -2.75 -23.82 8.35
CA SER A 154 -2.49 -24.56 9.59
C SER A 154 -3.80 -25.08 10.22
N ASN A 155 -4.84 -24.25 10.27
CA ASN A 155 -6.13 -24.61 10.85
C ASN A 155 -6.88 -25.68 10.05
N VAL A 156 -6.77 -25.68 8.72
CA VAL A 156 -7.27 -26.77 7.88
C VAL A 156 -6.59 -28.09 8.25
N LEU A 157 -5.25 -28.11 8.32
CA LEU A 157 -4.49 -29.31 8.67
C LEU A 157 -4.81 -29.81 10.09
N ARG A 158 -4.94 -28.88 11.05
CA ARG A 158 -5.31 -29.22 12.44
C ARG A 158 -6.72 -29.80 12.52
N ARG A 159 -7.67 -29.25 11.77
CA ARG A 159 -9.05 -29.77 11.71
C ARG A 159 -9.09 -31.20 11.16
N LEU A 160 -8.32 -31.48 10.11
CA LEU A 160 -8.20 -32.84 9.54
C LEU A 160 -7.60 -33.85 10.53
N GLN A 161 -6.75 -33.37 11.45
CA GLN A 161 -6.14 -34.19 12.50
C GLN A 161 -6.97 -34.23 13.81
N GLY A 162 -8.17 -33.65 13.84
CA GLY A 162 -8.99 -33.56 15.05
C GLY A 162 -8.41 -32.65 16.15
N LYS A 163 -7.46 -31.78 15.82
CA LYS A 163 -6.83 -30.84 16.76
C LYS A 163 -7.59 -29.51 16.83
N SER A 164 -7.48 -28.82 17.97
CA SER A 164 -8.05 -27.48 18.16
C SER A 164 -7.41 -26.45 17.21
N ALA A 165 -8.21 -25.50 16.72
CA ALA A 165 -7.72 -24.42 15.86
C ALA A 165 -6.83 -23.42 16.61
N GLN A 166 -5.86 -22.83 15.90
CA GLN A 166 -5.02 -21.73 16.37
C GLN A 166 -5.66 -20.39 16.04
N GLN A 167 -5.45 -19.41 16.90
CA GLN A 167 -5.86 -18.03 16.64
C GLN A 167 -4.79 -17.33 15.80
N PHE A 168 -5.23 -16.52 14.85
CA PHE A 168 -4.39 -15.58 14.13
C PHE A 168 -4.00 -14.42 15.05
N GLN A 169 -2.70 -14.13 15.12
CA GLN A 169 -2.15 -13.03 15.90
C GLN A 169 -1.59 -11.98 14.95
N PRO A 170 -2.27 -10.83 14.76
CA PRO A 170 -1.76 -9.75 13.94
C PRO A 170 -0.48 -9.18 14.54
N SER A 171 0.52 -8.92 13.71
CA SER A 171 1.74 -8.23 14.12
C SER A 171 1.86 -6.90 13.38
N PRO A 172 2.18 -5.79 14.07
CA PRO A 172 2.46 -4.53 13.40
C PRO A 172 3.71 -4.68 12.54
N LYS A 173 3.68 -4.14 11.32
CA LYS A 173 4.83 -4.11 10.42
C LYS A 173 5.11 -2.67 9.99
N PRO A 174 6.38 -2.27 9.87
CA PRO A 174 6.73 -0.98 9.31
C PRO A 174 6.25 -0.89 7.85
N MET A 175 5.98 0.32 7.40
CA MET A 175 5.47 0.61 6.07
C MET A 175 6.50 1.40 5.28
N LEU A 176 6.76 0.98 4.05
CA LEU A 176 7.55 1.73 3.07
C LEU A 176 6.59 2.33 2.04
N LEU A 177 6.44 3.65 2.08
CA LEU A 177 5.65 4.43 1.14
C LEU A 177 6.60 5.08 0.14
N ALA A 178 6.53 4.68 -1.12
CA ALA A 178 7.27 5.30 -2.20
C ALA A 178 6.48 6.49 -2.77
N PHE A 179 7.18 7.57 -3.09
CA PHE A 179 6.65 8.68 -3.85
C PHE A 179 7.42 8.81 -5.16
N GLY A 180 7.21 7.84 -6.05
CA GLY A 180 8.04 7.68 -7.23
C GLY A 180 9.50 7.36 -6.85
N ASP A 181 10.43 7.94 -7.61
CA ASP A 181 11.87 7.97 -7.30
C ASP A 181 12.27 9.29 -6.62
N ILE A 182 11.29 10.09 -6.16
CA ILE A 182 11.50 11.41 -5.55
C ILE A 182 11.90 11.24 -4.09
N ASP A 183 11.12 10.45 -3.35
CA ASP A 183 11.40 10.11 -1.97
C ASP A 183 10.74 8.76 -1.62
N THR A 184 11.16 8.17 -0.50
CA THR A 184 10.51 7.01 0.10
C THR A 184 10.50 7.18 1.61
N TYR A 185 9.33 6.99 2.21
CA TYR A 185 9.10 7.14 3.64
C TYR A 185 9.00 5.78 4.31
N LEU A 186 9.89 5.52 5.27
CA LEU A 186 9.76 4.43 6.22
C LEU A 186 8.96 4.93 7.43
N VAL A 187 7.77 4.37 7.62
CA VAL A 187 6.87 4.69 8.72
C VAL A 187 6.83 3.51 9.69
N SER A 188 7.18 3.75 10.95
CA SER A 188 7.10 2.75 12.03
C SER A 188 6.56 3.40 13.30
N GLY A 189 5.25 3.20 13.54
CA GLY A 189 4.52 3.93 14.58
C GLY A 189 4.58 5.45 14.31
N ALA A 190 5.06 6.21 15.29
CA ALA A 190 5.23 7.67 15.17
C ALA A 190 6.52 8.09 14.44
N ARG A 191 7.45 7.16 14.18
CA ARG A 191 8.74 7.48 13.57
C ARG A 191 8.63 7.45 12.05
N VAL A 192 9.17 8.48 11.42
CA VAL A 192 9.24 8.63 9.96
C VAL A 192 10.68 8.89 9.57
N ILE A 193 11.20 8.11 8.63
CA ILE A 193 12.48 8.35 7.98
C ILE A 193 12.20 8.53 6.49
N ALA A 194 12.69 9.62 5.90
CA ALA A 194 12.54 9.92 4.48
C ALA A 194 13.90 9.79 3.80
N SER A 195 13.99 8.97 2.76
CA SER A 195 15.18 8.85 1.92
C SER A 195 14.85 8.17 0.60
N PRO A 196 15.33 8.68 -0.54
CA PRO A 196 15.23 8.00 -1.83
C PRO A 196 15.88 6.60 -1.83
N LEU A 197 16.89 6.35 -0.99
CA LEU A 197 17.55 5.04 -0.87
C LEU A 197 16.62 3.95 -0.31
N LEU A 198 15.58 4.34 0.42
CA LEU A 198 14.58 3.39 0.94
C LEU A 198 13.73 2.76 -0.17
N ALA A 199 13.73 3.30 -1.38
CA ALA A 199 13.09 2.68 -2.54
C ALA A 199 13.68 1.27 -2.81
N ALA A 200 14.99 1.10 -2.66
CA ALA A 200 15.64 -0.20 -2.81
C ALA A 200 15.24 -1.17 -1.69
N ALA A 201 15.01 -0.66 -0.47
CA ALA A 201 14.50 -1.48 0.63
C ALA A 201 13.06 -1.97 0.34
N LYS A 202 12.21 -1.14 -0.26
CA LYS A 202 10.84 -1.54 -0.65
C LYS A 202 10.88 -2.67 -1.66
N GLU A 203 11.74 -2.55 -2.68
CA GLU A 203 11.95 -3.60 -3.68
C GLU A 203 12.48 -4.89 -3.05
N ALA A 204 13.45 -4.80 -2.14
CA ALA A 204 13.99 -5.97 -1.44
C ALA A 204 12.91 -6.71 -0.63
N VAL A 205 12.05 -5.98 0.10
CA VAL A 205 10.91 -6.56 0.83
C VAL A 205 9.94 -7.24 -0.13
N PHE A 206 9.64 -6.62 -1.27
CA PHE A 206 8.79 -7.21 -2.30
C PHE A 206 9.38 -8.52 -2.84
N GLN A 207 10.65 -8.52 -3.26
CA GLN A 207 11.33 -9.71 -3.78
C GLN A 207 11.40 -10.83 -2.74
N ALA A 208 11.79 -10.54 -1.50
CA ALA A 208 11.81 -11.53 -0.42
C ALA A 208 10.43 -12.16 -0.18
N THR A 209 9.37 -11.34 -0.25
CA THR A 209 7.99 -11.83 -0.12
C THR A 209 7.60 -12.72 -1.29
N MET A 210 7.89 -12.32 -2.53
CA MET A 210 7.59 -13.12 -3.73
C MET A 210 8.35 -14.45 -3.73
N LEU A 211 9.62 -14.47 -3.32
CA LEU A 211 10.40 -15.70 -3.18
C LEU A 211 9.81 -16.67 -2.17
N GLY A 212 9.18 -16.16 -1.11
CA GLY A 212 8.49 -16.99 -0.13
C GLY A 212 7.15 -17.55 -0.63
N LEU A 213 6.51 -16.92 -1.61
CA LEU A 213 5.23 -17.36 -2.17
C LEU A 213 5.40 -18.29 -3.38
N ASP A 214 6.34 -17.97 -4.26
CA ASP A 214 6.66 -18.74 -5.46
C ASP A 214 8.19 -18.97 -5.52
N PRO A 215 8.71 -19.93 -4.74
CA PRO A 215 10.13 -20.22 -4.75
C PRO A 215 10.57 -20.69 -6.14
N PRO A 216 11.73 -20.25 -6.65
CA PRO A 216 12.23 -20.65 -7.96
C PRO A 216 12.39 -22.18 -8.05
N HIS A 217 11.61 -22.83 -8.91
CA HIS A 217 11.74 -24.25 -9.18
C HIS A 217 12.84 -24.47 -10.25
N GLY A 218 14.07 -24.78 -9.81
CA GLY A 218 15.20 -25.19 -10.66
C GLY A 218 16.26 -24.11 -10.97
N LEU A 219 17.44 -24.56 -11.43
CA LEU A 219 18.64 -23.72 -11.64
C LEU A 219 18.44 -22.54 -12.62
N GLY A 220 17.53 -22.67 -13.59
CA GLY A 220 17.21 -21.59 -14.55
C GLY A 220 16.42 -20.42 -13.94
N ALA A 221 15.81 -20.60 -12.76
CA ALA A 221 15.06 -19.54 -12.09
C ALA A 221 15.96 -18.62 -11.24
N ILE A 222 17.17 -19.06 -10.89
CA ILE A 222 18.22 -18.22 -10.28
C ILE A 222 18.73 -17.18 -11.30
N GLY A 223 18.85 -17.55 -12.57
CA GLY A 223 19.19 -16.62 -13.66
C GLY A 223 18.16 -15.50 -13.82
N ARG A 224 16.86 -15.82 -13.70
CA ARG A 224 15.76 -14.83 -13.75
C ARG A 224 15.71 -13.92 -12.52
N LEU A 225 16.21 -14.37 -11.37
CA LEU A 225 16.43 -13.57 -10.16
C LEU A 225 17.55 -12.54 -10.35
N GLN A 226 18.65 -12.94 -11.00
CA GLN A 226 19.73 -12.02 -11.37
C GLN A 226 19.27 -10.98 -12.41
N GLU A 227 18.46 -11.38 -13.40
CA GLU A 227 17.90 -10.45 -14.39
C GLU A 227 16.88 -9.47 -13.77
N ARG A 228 16.04 -9.92 -12.82
CA ARG A 228 15.09 -9.05 -12.09
C ARG A 228 15.76 -8.14 -11.06
N GLY A 229 16.85 -8.58 -10.44
CA GLY A 229 17.66 -7.77 -9.51
C GLY A 229 18.66 -6.83 -10.18
N GLY A 230 18.95 -7.04 -11.47
CA GLY A 230 20.07 -6.44 -12.19
C GLY A 230 20.03 -4.92 -12.37
N SER A 231 18.85 -4.28 -12.35
CA SER A 231 18.77 -2.80 -12.46
C SER A 231 18.69 -2.07 -11.11
N GLY A 232 18.19 -2.74 -10.06
CA GLY A 232 18.06 -2.16 -8.72
C GLY A 232 19.34 -2.28 -7.89
N LEU A 233 19.99 -3.46 -7.93
CA LEU A 233 21.23 -3.71 -7.21
C LEU A 233 22.44 -3.07 -7.90
N ALA A 234 22.49 -2.99 -9.23
CA ALA A 234 23.58 -2.31 -9.92
C ALA A 234 23.66 -0.81 -9.56
N ARG A 235 22.53 -0.16 -9.26
CA ARG A 235 22.51 1.23 -8.75
C ARG A 235 22.96 1.35 -7.30
N LEU A 236 22.77 0.32 -6.48
CA LEU A 236 23.29 0.26 -5.11
C LEU A 236 24.83 0.13 -5.10
N PHE A 237 25.41 -0.60 -6.06
CA PHE A 237 26.86 -0.81 -6.14
C PHE A 237 27.59 0.26 -6.98
N ALA A 238 26.91 0.98 -7.87
CA ALA A 238 27.52 2.08 -8.66
C ALA A 238 27.75 3.38 -7.88
N VAL A 239 27.28 3.48 -6.63
CA VAL A 239 27.53 4.62 -5.71
C VAL A 239 28.74 4.34 -4.79
N GLY A 240 29.35 3.15 -4.88
CA GLY A 240 30.48 2.76 -4.05
C GLY A 240 31.81 3.14 -4.66
N ASP A 241 32.22 4.40 -4.51
CA ASP A 241 33.65 4.82 -4.47
C ASP A 241 33.89 6.16 -3.75
N GLU A 242 32.86 6.77 -3.13
CA GLU A 242 33.02 7.96 -2.28
C GLU A 242 33.05 7.57 -0.78
N PRO A 243 33.94 8.14 0.05
CA PRO A 243 34.16 7.69 1.42
C PRO A 243 32.90 7.86 2.29
N TRP A 244 32.53 6.76 2.97
CA TRP A 244 31.38 6.62 3.88
C TRP A 244 31.28 7.63 5.04
N THR A 245 32.27 8.51 5.21
CA THR A 245 32.32 9.49 6.31
C THR A 245 31.42 10.71 6.11
N ASP A 246 30.91 10.97 4.89
CA ASP A 246 30.08 12.16 4.60
C ASP A 246 28.56 11.88 4.52
N LEU A 247 28.15 10.61 4.45
CA LEU A 247 26.73 10.20 4.44
C LEU A 247 26.04 10.40 5.81
N ALA A 248 26.79 10.32 6.90
CA ALA A 248 26.29 10.57 8.25
C ALA A 248 25.91 12.05 8.49
N ARG A 249 26.45 12.99 7.71
CA ARG A 249 26.05 14.42 7.75
C ARG A 249 24.87 14.74 6.85
N THR A 250 24.62 13.92 5.83
CA THR A 250 23.53 14.13 4.86
C THR A 250 22.23 13.39 5.26
N LEU A 251 22.31 12.41 6.16
CA LEU A 251 21.18 11.61 6.65
C LEU A 251 20.41 12.20 7.84
N SER A 252 20.71 13.43 8.27
CA SER A 252 19.95 14.10 9.33
C SER A 252 18.99 15.15 8.78
N VAL A 253 17.94 14.72 8.10
CA VAL A 253 16.67 15.47 8.15
C VAL A 253 15.77 14.72 9.13
N ARG A 254 15.94 15.04 10.42
CA ARG A 254 14.87 14.79 11.40
C ARG A 254 13.69 15.62 10.92
N ILE A 255 12.63 14.98 10.45
CA ILE A 255 11.34 15.64 10.43
C ILE A 255 10.88 15.58 11.89
N ASP A 256 11.24 16.61 12.66
CA ASP A 256 10.73 16.78 14.01
C ASP A 256 9.20 16.79 13.94
N ALA A 257 8.59 15.89 14.71
CA ALA A 257 7.16 15.89 14.94
C ALA A 257 6.86 16.99 15.97
N SER A 258 6.39 18.14 15.51
CA SER A 258 5.61 19.08 16.31
C SER A 258 4.16 19.10 15.85
#